data_AF-A0AAV5IJQ0-F1
#
_entry.id   AF-A0AAV5IJQ0-F1
#
_cell.length_a   1.000
_cell.length_b   1.000
_cell.length_c   1.000
_cell.angle_alpha   90.00
_cell.angle_beta   90.00
_cell.angle_gamma   90.00
#
_symmetry.space_group_name_H-M   'P 1'
#
loop_
_entity.id
_entity.type
_entity.pdbx_description
1 polymer ?
#
loop_
_entity_poly.entity_id
_entity_poly.type
_entity_poly.pdbx_seq_one_letter_code
_entity_poly.pdbx_strand_id
1 'polypeptide(L)'
;MAPEVFKDEIFDRSVDAYSLGIMLYEMIEGVQPFHPKPTEEVVKMMCLEGKRPSFKIKAKSYPPDLKELIEECWDERPVVRPTFSEIIVRLDRIVANCSKQGLLKGTFKFPWK
;
A
#
# COMPACT_ATOMS: atom_id res chain seq x y z
N MET A 1 4.21 -10.05 1.09
CA MET A 1 5.58 -10.44 0.67
C MET A 1 5.77 -10.06 -0.78
N ALA A 2 6.95 -9.56 -1.16
CA ALA A 2 7.26 -9.15 -2.52
C ALA A 2 7.39 -10.35 -3.48
N PRO A 3 7.09 -10.20 -4.79
CA PRO A 3 7.12 -11.30 -5.76
C PRO A 3 8.47 -12.00 -5.84
N GLU A 4 9.58 -11.25 -5.84
CA GLU A 4 10.94 -11.78 -5.93
C GLU A 4 11.33 -12.58 -4.68
N VAL A 5 10.85 -12.19 -3.50
CA VAL A 5 11.07 -12.96 -2.26
C VAL A 5 10.30 -14.28 -2.32
N PHE A 6 9.06 -14.25 -2.84
CA PHE A 6 8.25 -15.45 -3.01
C PHE A 6 8.86 -16.43 -4.02
N LYS A 7 9.56 -15.92 -5.04
CA LYS A 7 10.22 -16.71 -6.08
C LYS A 7 11.63 -17.17 -5.70
N ASP A 8 12.11 -16.84 -4.49
CA ASP A 8 13.49 -17.09 -4.04
C ASP A 8 14.55 -16.48 -5.00
N GLU A 9 14.22 -15.30 -5.55
CA GLU A 9 15.10 -14.52 -6.42
C GLU A 9 16.00 -13.59 -5.57
N ILE A 10 17.05 -13.04 -6.19
CA ILE A 10 17.88 -12.02 -5.53
C ILE A 10 17.04 -10.77 -5.29
N PHE A 11 17.02 -10.30 -4.05
CA PHE A 11 16.27 -9.12 -3.65
C PHE A 11 17.11 -8.14 -2.83
N ASP A 12 16.62 -6.91 -2.71
CA ASP A 12 17.22 -5.84 -1.92
C ASP A 12 16.20 -5.22 -0.96
N ARG A 13 16.48 -4.02 -0.43
CA ARG A 13 15.61 -3.31 0.53
C ARG A 13 14.26 -2.88 -0.06
N SER A 14 14.07 -2.93 -1.39
CA SER A 14 12.80 -2.58 -2.03
C SER A 14 11.66 -3.55 -1.69
N VAL A 15 11.96 -4.74 -1.14
CA VAL A 15 10.95 -5.70 -0.65
C VAL A 15 10.20 -5.16 0.57
N ASP A 16 10.85 -4.31 1.36
CA ASP A 16 10.24 -3.66 2.52
C ASP A 16 9.30 -2.54 2.06
N ALA A 17 9.64 -1.82 0.99
CA ALA A 17 8.76 -0.84 0.36
C ALA A 17 7.48 -1.51 -0.19
N TYR A 18 7.63 -2.68 -0.81
CA TYR A 18 6.49 -3.49 -1.26
C TYR A 18 5.57 -3.88 -0.10
N SER A 19 6.15 -4.37 0.99
CA SER A 19 5.38 -4.78 2.17
C SER A 19 4.70 -3.58 2.85
N LEU A 20 5.34 -2.40 2.85
CA LEU A 20 4.73 -1.16 3.29
C LEU A 20 3.54 -0.75 2.41
N GLY A 21 3.65 -0.84 1.08
CA GLY A 21 2.54 -0.55 0.17
C GLY A 21 1.30 -1.38 0.47
N ILE A 22 1.47 -2.68 0.69
CA ILE A 22 0.38 -3.57 1.09
C ILE A 22 -0.21 -3.14 2.44
N MET A 23 0.63 -2.87 3.44
CA MET A 23 0.17 -2.44 4.76
C MET A 23 -0.63 -1.13 4.70
N LEU A 24 -0.17 -0.15 3.93
CA LEU A 24 -0.87 1.11 3.75
C LEU A 24 -2.23 0.92 3.07
N TYR A 25 -2.33 0.04 2.08
CA TYR A 25 -3.61 -0.34 1.50
C TYR A 25 -4.55 -0.96 2.55
N GLU A 26 -4.05 -1.89 3.36
CA GLU A 26 -4.83 -2.53 4.44
C GLU A 26 -5.35 -1.49 5.45
N MET A 27 -4.53 -0.49 5.78
CA MET A 27 -4.93 0.60 6.67
C MET A 27 -6.03 1.47 6.06
N ILE A 28 -6.01 1.71 4.75
CA ILE A 28 -7.02 2.52 4.05
C ILE A 28 -8.34 1.76 3.89
N GLU A 29 -8.29 0.52 3.45
CA GLU A 29 -9.47 -0.28 3.18
C GLU A 29 -10.04 -0.94 4.45
N GLY A 30 -9.24 -1.05 5.50
CA GLY A 30 -9.59 -1.71 6.76
C GLY A 30 -9.69 -3.24 6.65
N VAL A 31 -9.28 -3.82 5.52
CA VAL A 31 -9.33 -5.26 5.23
C VAL A 31 -8.12 -5.68 4.41
N GLN A 32 -7.76 -6.97 4.52
CA GLN A 32 -6.68 -7.56 3.74
C GLN A 32 -6.95 -7.49 2.22
N PRO A 33 -5.90 -7.42 1.39
CA PRO A 33 -6.02 -7.50 -0.06
C PRO A 33 -6.85 -8.72 -0.47
N PHE A 34 -7.82 -8.49 -1.36
CA PHE A 34 -8.71 -9.54 -1.90
C PHE A 34 -9.52 -10.35 -0.87
N HIS A 35 -9.76 -9.83 0.35
CA HIS A 35 -10.70 -10.44 1.30
C HIS A 35 -12.06 -10.77 0.63
N PRO A 36 -12.66 -11.97 0.86
CA PRO A 36 -12.34 -12.96 1.90
C PRO A 36 -11.40 -14.10 1.45
N LYS A 37 -10.61 -13.93 0.39
CA LYS A 37 -9.73 -15.01 -0.08
C LYS A 37 -8.70 -15.42 0.98
N PRO A 38 -8.35 -16.71 1.06
CA PRO A 38 -7.30 -17.18 1.97
C PRO A 38 -5.94 -16.61 1.58
N THR A 39 -5.07 -16.37 2.56
CA THR A 39 -3.76 -15.72 2.39
C THR A 39 -2.90 -16.38 1.31
N GLU A 40 -2.91 -17.71 1.21
CA GLU A 40 -2.15 -18.44 0.20
C GLU A 40 -2.60 -18.11 -1.24
N GLU A 41 -3.92 -18.02 -1.46
CA GLU A 41 -4.47 -17.60 -2.76
C GLU A 41 -4.11 -16.14 -3.06
N VAL A 42 -4.17 -15.26 -2.04
CA VAL A 42 -3.78 -13.85 -2.18
C VAL A 42 -2.32 -13.70 -2.58
N VAL A 43 -1.41 -14.42 -1.91
CA VAL A 43 0.02 -14.40 -2.23
C VAL A 43 0.25 -14.88 -3.65
N LYS A 44 -0.41 -15.96 -4.09
CA LYS A 44 -0.36 -16.43 -5.48
C LYS A 44 -0.86 -15.37 -6.46
N MET A 45 -2.01 -14.76 -6.21
CA MET A 45 -2.56 -13.72 -7.09
C MET A 45 -1.62 -12.52 -7.23
N MET A 46 -0.99 -12.08 -6.13
CA MET A 46 -0.13 -10.89 -6.15
C MET A 46 1.27 -11.17 -6.69
N CYS A 47 1.86 -12.32 -6.33
CA CYS A 47 3.26 -12.64 -6.62
C CYS A 47 3.45 -13.43 -7.92
N LEU A 48 2.47 -14.25 -8.32
CA LEU A 48 2.55 -15.06 -9.54
C LEU A 48 1.69 -14.50 -10.67
N GLU A 49 0.51 -13.95 -10.37
CA GLU A 49 -0.42 -13.46 -11.39
C GLU A 49 -0.36 -11.93 -11.59
N GLY A 50 0.46 -11.22 -10.80
CA GLY A 50 0.61 -9.77 -10.90
C GLY A 50 -0.65 -8.97 -10.56
N LYS A 51 -1.66 -9.59 -9.94
CA LYS A 51 -2.91 -8.90 -9.60
C LYS A 51 -2.70 -7.91 -8.47
N ARG A 52 -3.44 -6.79 -8.52
CA ARG A 52 -3.49 -5.79 -7.45
C ARG A 52 -4.93 -5.54 -7.02
N PRO A 53 -5.18 -5.31 -5.72
CA PRO A 53 -6.54 -5.09 -5.24
C PRO A 53 -7.03 -3.70 -5.69
N SER A 54 -8.34 -3.58 -5.92
CA SER A 54 -8.96 -2.28 -6.17
C SER A 54 -9.29 -1.57 -4.86
N PHE A 55 -9.09 -0.25 -4.83
CA PHE A 55 -9.56 0.59 -3.73
C PHE A 55 -11.09 0.71 -3.80
N LYS A 56 -11.80 0.23 -2.76
CA LYS A 56 -13.26 0.28 -2.67
C LYS A 56 -13.74 1.47 -1.87
N ILE A 57 -12.92 1.98 -0.94
CA ILE A 57 -13.27 3.19 -0.21
C ILE A 57 -13.34 4.38 -1.17
N LYS A 58 -14.25 5.32 -0.89
CA LYS A 58 -14.49 6.47 -1.77
C LYS A 58 -13.19 7.28 -1.91
N ALA A 59 -12.86 7.71 -3.13
CA ALA A 59 -11.63 8.48 -3.42
C ALA A 59 -11.49 9.79 -2.62
N LYS A 60 -12.58 10.32 -2.03
CA LYS A 60 -12.55 11.50 -1.15
C LYS A 60 -12.13 11.17 0.29
N SER A 61 -12.02 9.89 0.65
CA SER A 61 -11.71 9.42 2.01
C SER A 61 -10.21 9.31 2.29
N TYR A 62 -9.37 9.37 1.25
CA TYR A 62 -7.91 9.38 1.38
C TYR A 62 -7.29 10.34 0.35
N PRO A 63 -6.05 10.82 0.58
CA PRO A 63 -5.37 11.71 -0.36
C PRO A 63 -5.00 10.98 -1.67
N PRO A 64 -5.25 11.55 -2.85
CA PRO A 64 -4.88 10.92 -4.13
C PRO A 64 -3.38 10.53 -4.21
N ASP A 65 -2.50 11.42 -3.75
CA ASP A 65 -1.05 11.20 -3.66
C ASP A 65 -0.68 9.95 -2.82
N LEU A 66 -1.51 9.57 -1.84
CA LEU A 66 -1.29 8.38 -1.03
C LEU A 66 -1.58 7.10 -1.83
N LYS A 67 -2.61 7.12 -2.68
CA LYS A 67 -2.92 6.00 -3.57
C LYS A 67 -1.79 5.76 -4.57
N GLU A 68 -1.31 6.84 -5.19
CA GLU A 68 -0.18 6.80 -6.11
C GLU A 68 1.07 6.23 -5.43
N LEU A 69 1.39 6.71 -4.23
CA LEU A 69 2.52 6.20 -3.44
C LEU A 69 2.38 4.70 -3.13
N ILE A 70 1.19 4.24 -2.72
CA ILE A 70 0.92 2.82 -2.48
C ILE A 70 1.12 2.01 -3.77
N GLU A 71 0.62 2.54 -4.88
CA GLU A 71 0.69 1.86 -6.18
C GLU A 71 2.12 1.70 -6.69
N GLU A 72 2.99 2.68 -6.44
CA GLU A 72 4.42 2.58 -6.73
C GLU A 72 5.15 1.64 -5.75
N CYS A 73 4.83 1.71 -4.46
CA CYS A 73 5.45 0.86 -3.44
C CYS A 73 5.30 -0.63 -3.76
N TRP A 74 4.14 -1.07 -4.26
CA TRP A 74 3.89 -2.48 -4.60
C TRP A 74 4.02 -2.81 -6.11
N ASP A 75 4.72 -1.98 -6.90
CA ASP A 75 4.98 -2.28 -8.31
C ASP A 75 5.71 -3.63 -8.41
N GLU A 76 5.42 -4.39 -9.45
CA GLU A 76 6.06 -5.67 -9.70
C GLU A 76 7.57 -5.51 -9.83
N ARG A 77 8.02 -4.44 -10.50
CA ARG A 77 9.44 -4.15 -10.75
C ARG A 77 10.04 -3.46 -9.53
N PRO A 78 11.04 -4.06 -8.86
CA PRO A 78 11.74 -3.46 -7.72
C PRO A 78 12.24 -2.04 -7.97
N VAL A 79 12.70 -1.77 -9.20
CA VAL A 79 13.31 -0.48 -9.60
C VAL A 79 12.33 0.69 -9.63
N VAL A 80 11.02 0.42 -9.70
CA VAL A 80 9.97 1.44 -9.71
C VAL A 80 9.62 1.86 -8.29
N ARG A 81 9.88 0.98 -7.31
CA ARG A 81 9.49 1.21 -5.93
C ARG A 81 10.37 2.33 -5.35
N PRO A 82 9.77 3.34 -4.71
CA PRO A 82 10.53 4.44 -4.12
C PRO A 82 11.39 3.93 -2.96
N THR A 83 12.52 4.60 -2.76
CA THR A 83 13.34 4.42 -1.56
C THR A 83 12.59 4.91 -0.32
N PHE A 84 12.93 4.39 0.86
CA PHE A 84 12.31 4.87 2.11
C PHE A 84 12.51 6.36 2.34
N SER A 85 13.63 6.95 1.90
CA SER A 85 13.84 8.39 1.95
C SER A 85 12.82 9.15 1.12
N GLU A 86 12.51 8.69 -0.09
CA GLU A 86 11.47 9.29 -0.95
C GLU A 86 10.07 9.08 -0.38
N ILE A 87 9.80 7.89 0.17
CA ILE A 87 8.53 7.57 0.84
C ILE A 87 8.28 8.55 2.00
N ILE A 88 9.26 8.76 2.87
CA ILE A 88 9.14 9.69 4.01
C ILE A 88 8.81 11.11 3.52
N VAL A 89 9.57 11.62 2.53
CA VAL A 89 9.34 12.96 1.97
C VAL A 89 7.93 13.10 1.38
N ARG A 90 7.44 12.07 0.68
CA ARG A 90 6.07 12.07 0.13
C ARG A 90 5.02 12.01 1.23
N LEU A 91 5.19 11.17 2.24
CA LEU A 91 4.27 11.05 3.37
C LEU A 91 4.18 12.37 4.16
N ASP A 92 5.30 13.03 4.42
CA ASP A 92 5.33 14.34 5.08
C ASP A 92 4.53 15.38 4.29
N ARG A 93 4.71 15.42 2.97
CA ARG A 93 3.94 16.30 2.07
C ARG A 93 2.44 16.00 2.11
N ILE A 94 2.07 14.71 2.09
CA ILE A 94 0.68 14.26 2.17
C ILE A 94 0.04 14.71 3.48
N VAL A 95 0.71 14.46 4.63
CA VAL A 95 0.23 14.83 5.96
C VAL A 95 0.08 16.35 6.10
N ALA A 96 1.04 17.13 5.59
CA ALA A 96 0.97 18.58 5.59
C ALA A 96 -0.23 19.11 4.78
N ASN A 97 -0.54 18.50 3.63
CA ASN A 97 -1.68 18.88 2.80
C ASN A 97 -3.02 18.49 3.44
N CYS A 98 -3.10 17.31 4.07
CA CYS A 98 -4.28 16.85 4.80
C CYS A 98 -4.63 17.74 5.99
N SER A 99 -3.60 18.20 6.72
CA SER A 99 -3.78 19.07 7.89
C SER A 99 -4.37 20.43 7.51
N LYS A 100 -4.04 20.93 6.31
CA LYS A 100 -4.60 22.16 5.74
C LYS A 100 -6.05 21.99 5.28
N GLN A 101 -6.43 20.79 4.83
CA GLN A 101 -7.77 20.47 4.31
C GLN A 101 -8.72 19.90 5.38
N GLY A 102 -8.27 19.70 6.62
CA GLY A 102 -9.08 19.15 7.71
C GLY A 102 -9.41 17.67 7.59
N LEU A 103 -8.85 16.95 6.60
CA LEU A 103 -9.19 15.57 6.27
C LEU A 103 -8.80 14.56 7.36
N LEU A 104 -7.67 14.80 8.05
CA LEU A 104 -7.20 13.95 9.15
C LEU A 104 -7.76 14.34 10.52
N LYS A 105 -8.50 15.45 10.62
CA LYS A 105 -9.03 15.95 11.91
C LYS A 105 -10.31 15.26 12.38
N GLY A 106 -10.90 14.37 11.58
CA GLY A 106 -12.14 13.67 11.94
C GLY A 106 -12.07 12.19 11.60
N THR A 107 -12.39 11.36 12.58
CA THR A 107 -12.74 9.93 12.45
C THR A 107 -11.63 8.94 12.07
N PHE A 108 -10.56 8.86 12.88
CA PHE A 108 -9.98 7.54 13.17
C PHE A 108 -10.93 6.79 14.12
N LYS A 109 -12.03 6.25 13.59
CA LYS A 109 -12.78 5.21 14.28
C LYS A 109 -12.26 3.89 13.74
N PHE A 110 -11.41 3.23 14.53
CA PHE A 110 -10.94 1.90 14.21
C PHE A 110 -12.15 0.97 14.00
N PRO A 111 -12.19 0.18 12.91
CA PRO A 111 -13.32 -0.69 12.57
C PRO A 111 -13.41 -1.95 13.44
N TRP A 112 -12.54 -2.12 14.44
CA TRP A 112 -12.56 -3.24 15.37
C TRP A 112 -13.63 -3.04 16.46
N LYS A 113 -14.88 -3.35 16.12
CA LYS A 113 -15.95 -3.65 17.08
C LYS A 113 -16.58 -4.99 16.74
#